data_AF-A0A932BXQ0-F1
#
_entry.id   AF-A0A932BXQ0-F1
#
_cell.length_a   1.000
_cell.length_b   1.000
_cell.length_c   1.000
_cell.angle_alpha   90.00
_cell.angle_beta   90.00
_cell.angle_gamma   90.00
#
_symmetry.space_group_name_H-M   'P 1'
#
loop_
_entity.id
_entity.type
_entity.pdbx_description
1 polymer ?
#
loop_
_entity_poly.entity_id
_entity_poly.type
_entity_poly.pdbx_seq_one_letter_code
_entity_poly.pdbx_strand_id
1 'polypeptide(L)'
;MTEAVQQAWRGALDLISGIVIPDWGALIGLLPILLLVGVVAPLLSLLLLGWFIYIVRAPRAHLKIVEGPVAAAVVGGEVTYPSGEPYCPVDQLVYPSGSTRCDICHRELLVRCPKCEAGRHARVDTCGNCGLVLKIENRGRALRPAGPPPGGAAAA
;
A
#
# COMPACT_ATOMS: atom_id res chain seq x y z
N MET A 1 42.19 -67.83 34.15
CA MET A 1 41.10 -67.90 33.12
C MET A 1 39.90 -67.03 33.48
N THR A 2 39.52 -66.95 34.75
CA THR A 2 38.38 -66.15 35.24
C THR A 2 38.55 -64.63 35.05
N GLU A 3 39.75 -64.08 35.24
CA GLU A 3 39.99 -62.63 35.10
C GLU A 3 39.86 -62.13 33.66
N ALA A 4 40.37 -62.88 32.68
CA ALA A 4 40.27 -62.52 31.27
C ALA A 4 38.81 -62.47 30.77
N VAL A 5 37.98 -63.40 31.25
CA VAL A 5 36.54 -63.43 30.94
C VAL A 5 35.83 -62.23 31.59
N GLN A 6 36.20 -61.88 32.83
CA GLN A 6 35.61 -60.75 33.53
C GLN A 6 35.99 -59.39 32.90
N GLN A 7 37.22 -59.26 32.41
CA GLN A 7 37.68 -58.08 31.67
C GLN A 7 36.94 -57.93 30.33
N ALA A 8 36.78 -59.02 29.58
CA ALA A 8 36.05 -59.03 28.31
C ALA A 8 34.56 -58.70 28.50
N TRP A 9 33.94 -59.24 29.55
CA TRP A 9 32.55 -58.95 29.90
C TRP A 9 32.32 -57.49 30.27
N ARG A 10 33.22 -56.89 31.06
CA ARG A 10 33.17 -55.45 31.39
C ARG A 10 33.29 -54.57 30.14
N GLY A 11 34.24 -54.86 29.25
CA GLY A 11 34.39 -54.13 28.00
C GLY A 11 33.17 -54.25 27.06
N ALA A 12 32.54 -55.42 27.01
CA ALA A 12 31.30 -55.62 26.26
C ALA A 12 30.14 -54.80 26.86
N LEU A 13 30.03 -54.74 28.19
CA LEU A 13 29.01 -53.94 28.87
C LEU A 13 29.22 -52.43 28.67
N ASP A 14 30.46 -51.95 28.64
CA ASP A 14 30.77 -50.54 28.38
C ASP A 14 30.47 -50.13 26.93
N LEU A 15 30.71 -51.03 25.97
CA LEU A 15 30.32 -50.80 24.57
C LEU A 15 28.80 -50.75 24.41
N ILE A 16 28.08 -51.65 25.09
CA ILE A 16 26.62 -51.72 25.03
C ILE A 16 25.99 -50.54 25.79
N SER A 17 26.56 -50.09 26.90
CA SER A 17 26.01 -49.00 27.70
C SER A 17 26.00 -47.66 26.94
N GLY A 18 27.03 -47.38 26.13
CA GLY A 18 27.06 -46.19 25.27
C GLY A 18 25.98 -46.16 24.18
N ILE A 19 25.45 -47.33 23.79
CA ILE A 19 24.41 -47.47 22.76
C ILE A 19 23.00 -47.58 23.39
N VAL A 20 22.89 -48.29 24.52
CA VAL A 20 21.61 -48.57 25.18
C VAL A 20 21.20 -47.46 26.14
N ILE A 21 22.16 -46.74 26.73
CA ILE A 21 21.93 -45.61 27.65
C ILE A 21 22.76 -44.41 27.16
N PRO A 22 22.44 -43.84 25.99
CA PRO A 22 23.04 -42.58 25.61
C PRO A 22 22.63 -41.49 26.61
N ASP A 23 23.43 -40.43 26.73
CA ASP A 23 23.10 -39.28 27.57
C ASP A 23 21.88 -38.52 27.00
N TRP A 24 20.69 -39.01 27.35
CA TRP A 24 19.42 -38.41 26.97
C TRP A 24 19.27 -36.99 27.53
N GLY A 25 19.97 -36.66 28.62
CA GLY A 25 20.00 -35.31 29.18
C GLY A 25 20.63 -34.31 28.22
N ALA A 26 21.75 -34.68 27.59
CA ALA A 26 22.39 -33.87 26.56
C ALA A 26 21.50 -33.70 25.32
N LEU A 27 20.83 -34.77 24.87
CA LEU A 27 19.90 -34.71 23.73
C LEU A 27 18.69 -33.82 24.02
N ILE A 28 18.08 -33.95 25.19
CA ILE A 28 16.95 -33.14 25.64
C ILE A 28 17.39 -31.67 25.79
N GLY A 29 18.61 -31.42 26.27
CA GLY A 29 19.19 -30.08 26.35
C GLY A 29 19.40 -29.43 24.98
N LEU A 30 19.68 -30.22 23.94
CA LEU A 30 19.85 -29.74 22.56
C LEU A 30 18.54 -29.65 21.75
N LEU A 31 17.48 -30.29 22.22
CA LEU A 31 16.17 -30.35 21.57
C LEU A 31 15.60 -28.96 21.22
N PRO A 32 15.68 -27.93 22.09
CA PRO A 32 15.24 -26.57 21.75
C PRO A 32 15.99 -25.97 20.56
N ILE A 33 17.29 -26.23 20.45
CA ILE A 33 18.12 -25.73 19.34
C ILE A 33 17.76 -26.46 18.06
N LEU A 34 17.63 -27.79 18.12
CA LEU A 34 17.24 -28.60 16.97
C LEU A 34 15.86 -28.21 16.45
N LEU A 35 14.91 -27.93 17.33
CA LEU A 35 13.56 -27.48 16.95
C LEU A 35 13.61 -26.06 16.35
N LEU A 36 14.38 -25.15 16.94
CA LEU A 36 14.51 -23.80 16.43
C LEU A 36 15.14 -23.78 15.03
N VAL A 37 16.25 -24.49 14.84
CA VAL A 37 16.98 -24.51 13.57
C VAL A 37 16.26 -25.38 12.53
N GLY A 38 15.75 -26.54 12.93
CA GLY A 38 15.14 -27.52 12.03
C GLY A 38 13.71 -27.20 11.64
N VAL A 39 12.95 -26.50 12.49
CA VAL A 39 11.53 -26.21 12.26
C VAL A 39 11.25 -24.72 12.22
N VAL A 40 11.58 -23.97 13.27
CA VAL A 40 11.15 -22.57 13.39
C VAL A 40 11.83 -21.69 12.34
N ALA A 41 13.14 -21.83 12.16
CA ALA A 41 13.91 -21.07 11.18
C ALA A 41 13.38 -21.25 9.74
N PRO A 42 13.21 -22.48 9.20
CA PRO A 42 12.67 -22.62 7.85
C PRO A 42 11.22 -22.12 7.73
N LEU A 43 10.39 -22.27 8.77
CA LEU A 43 9.01 -21.77 8.74
C LEU A 43 8.98 -20.24 8.63
N LEU A 44 9.82 -19.55 9.42
CA LEU A 44 9.99 -18.10 9.32
C LEU A 44 10.57 -17.67 7.98
N SER A 45 11.57 -18.40 7.46
CA SER A 45 12.14 -18.12 6.14
C SER A 45 11.10 -18.22 5.02
N LEU A 46 10.25 -19.26 5.04
CA LEU A 46 9.17 -19.43 4.07
C LEU A 46 8.11 -18.33 4.19
N LEU A 47 7.75 -17.94 5.42
CA LEU A 47 6.79 -16.86 5.66
C LEU A 47 7.32 -15.53 5.12
N LEU A 48 8.57 -15.19 5.43
CA LEU A 48 9.22 -13.98 4.92
C LEU A 48 9.35 -14.00 3.40
N LEU A 49 9.72 -15.14 2.81
CA LEU A 49 9.81 -15.29 1.36
C LEU A 49 8.44 -15.12 0.70
N GLY A 50 7.39 -15.75 1.25
CA GLY A 50 6.02 -15.61 0.77
C GLY A 50 5.54 -14.16 0.85
N TRP A 51 5.82 -13.48 1.96
CA TRP A 51 5.48 -12.08 2.14
C TRP A 51 6.23 -11.17 1.15
N PHE A 52 7.53 -11.42 0.94
CA PHE A 52 8.34 -10.68 -0.02
C PHE A 52 7.81 -10.88 -1.45
N ILE A 53 7.53 -12.12 -1.85
CA ILE A 53 6.92 -12.43 -3.15
C ILE A 53 5.58 -11.72 -3.30
N TYR A 54 4.75 -11.73 -2.26
CA TYR A 54 3.47 -11.03 -2.26
C TYR A 54 3.64 -9.53 -2.50
N ILE A 55 4.53 -8.85 -1.76
CA ILE A 55 4.78 -7.41 -1.94
C ILE A 55 5.29 -7.09 -3.34
N VAL A 56 6.23 -7.90 -3.85
CA VAL A 56 6.82 -7.66 -5.17
C VAL A 56 5.80 -7.89 -6.29
N ARG A 57 4.90 -8.86 -6.13
CA ARG A 57 3.84 -9.17 -7.10
C ARG A 57 2.58 -8.34 -6.93
N ALA A 58 2.42 -7.66 -5.79
CA ALA A 58 1.22 -6.87 -5.52
C ALA A 58 1.02 -5.82 -6.64
N PRO A 59 -0.16 -5.78 -7.28
CA PRO A 59 -0.41 -4.84 -8.37
C PRO A 59 -0.32 -3.41 -7.84
N ARG A 60 0.57 -2.62 -8.43
CA ARG A 60 0.70 -1.20 -8.09
C ARG A 60 -0.51 -0.46 -8.65
N ALA A 61 -1.20 0.31 -7.80
CA ALA A 61 -2.28 1.17 -8.25
C ALA A 61 -1.73 2.22 -9.23
N HIS A 62 -1.97 2.02 -10.53
CA HIS A 62 -1.58 2.96 -11.55
C HIS A 62 -2.58 4.13 -11.55
N LEU A 63 -2.15 5.29 -11.05
CA LEU A 63 -2.93 6.52 -11.17
C LEU A 63 -2.94 6.90 -12.65
N LYS A 64 -4.09 6.77 -13.31
CA LYS A 64 -4.28 7.32 -14.64
C LYS A 64 -4.46 8.83 -14.48
N ILE A 65 -3.41 9.59 -14.78
CA ILE A 65 -3.51 11.05 -14.91
C ILE A 65 -4.34 11.28 -16.17
N VAL A 66 -5.59 11.72 -15.97
CA VAL A 66 -6.43 12.15 -17.09
C VAL A 66 -6.18 13.64 -17.26
N GLU A 67 -5.43 13.99 -18.29
CA GLU A 67 -5.25 15.36 -18.74
C GLU A 67 -6.46 15.72 -19.61
N GLY A 68 -7.39 16.51 -19.07
CA GLY A 68 -8.54 17.00 -19.83
C GLY A 68 -9.69 17.49 -18.96
N PRO A 69 -10.64 18.24 -19.57
CA PRO A 69 -11.87 18.64 -18.88
C PRO A 69 -12.73 17.42 -18.54
N VAL A 70 -13.25 17.39 -17.31
CA VAL A 70 -14.13 16.34 -16.79
C VAL A 70 -15.50 16.94 -16.54
N ALA A 71 -16.58 16.19 -16.80
CA ALA A 71 -17.92 16.63 -16.43
C ALA A 71 -18.03 16.91 -14.93
N ALA A 72 -18.68 18.01 -14.57
CA ALA A 72 -18.94 18.37 -13.18
C ALA A 72 -19.82 17.31 -12.50
N ALA A 73 -19.57 17.06 -11.22
CA ALA A 73 -20.32 16.07 -10.46
C ALA A 73 -21.75 16.57 -10.23
N VAL A 74 -22.73 15.71 -10.46
CA VAL A 74 -24.14 16.00 -10.13
C VAL A 74 -24.48 15.34 -8.81
N VAL A 75 -24.81 16.15 -7.81
CA VAL A 75 -25.17 15.68 -6.46
C VAL A 75 -26.59 16.15 -6.17
N GLY A 76 -27.52 15.22 -5.94
CA GLY A 76 -28.92 15.57 -5.65
C GLY A 76 -29.67 16.28 -6.77
N GLY A 77 -29.19 16.17 -8.03
CA GLY A 77 -29.77 16.86 -9.19
C GLY A 77 -29.18 18.24 -9.46
N GLU A 78 -28.26 18.73 -8.61
CA GLU A 78 -27.56 20.00 -8.82
C GLU A 78 -26.10 19.77 -9.23
N VAL A 79 -25.63 20.58 -10.18
CA VAL A 79 -24.24 20.54 -10.66
C VAL A 79 -23.33 21.17 -9.62
N THR A 80 -22.44 20.37 -9.04
CA THR A 80 -21.51 20.81 -8.01
C THR A 80 -20.11 20.97 -8.57
N TYR A 81 -19.53 22.15 -8.37
CA TYR A 81 -18.16 22.46 -8.77
C TYR A 81 -17.19 22.38 -7.58
N PRO A 82 -16.04 21.72 -7.74
CA PRO A 82 -15.02 21.62 -6.69
C PRO A 82 -14.38 22.98 -6.41
N SER A 83 -13.99 23.18 -5.15
CA SER A 83 -13.27 24.38 -4.73
C SER A 83 -11.82 24.36 -5.23
N GLY A 84 -11.32 25.51 -5.70
CA GLY A 84 -9.93 25.67 -6.12
C GLY A 84 -9.61 25.20 -7.54
N GLU A 85 -10.55 24.59 -8.25
CA GLU A 85 -10.37 24.16 -9.63
C GLU A 85 -11.16 25.04 -10.62
N PRO A 86 -10.61 25.33 -11.81
CA PRO A 86 -11.34 26.05 -12.85
C PRO A 86 -12.51 25.23 -13.39
N TYR A 87 -13.65 25.88 -13.62
CA TYR A 87 -14.84 25.26 -14.19
C TYR A 87 -15.58 26.21 -15.14
N CYS A 88 -16.34 25.61 -16.06
CA CYS A 88 -17.25 26.31 -16.95
C CYS A 88 -18.69 26.03 -16.52
N PRO A 89 -19.46 27.06 -16.09
CA PRO A 89 -20.86 26.86 -15.69
C PRO A 89 -21.81 26.60 -16.86
N VAL A 90 -21.40 26.96 -18.09
CA VAL A 90 -22.22 26.81 -19.30
C VAL A 90 -22.15 25.37 -19.80
N ASP A 91 -20.93 24.87 -20.01
CA ASP A 91 -20.69 23.53 -20.54
C ASP A 91 -20.66 22.45 -19.43
N GLN A 92 -20.76 22.86 -18.16
CA GLN A 92 -20.73 21.99 -16.97
C GLN A 92 -19.46 21.13 -16.88
N LEU A 93 -18.31 21.73 -17.22
CA LEU A 93 -17.01 21.06 -17.24
C LEU A 93 -16.09 21.63 -16.16
N VAL A 94 -15.31 20.75 -15.54
CA VAL A 94 -14.23 21.09 -14.62
C VAL A 94 -12.90 20.83 -15.34
N TYR A 95 -12.05 21.85 -15.37
CA TYR A 95 -10.77 21.83 -16.05
C TYR A 95 -9.62 21.52 -15.07
N PRO A 96 -8.47 21.07 -15.58
CA PRO A 96 -7.26 21.01 -14.77
C PRO A 96 -6.88 22.40 -14.25
N SER A 97 -6.09 22.43 -13.18
CA SER A 97 -5.56 23.67 -12.65
C SER A 97 -4.74 24.40 -13.75
N GLY A 98 -4.71 25.72 -13.74
CA GLY A 98 -4.00 26.54 -14.74
C GLY A 98 -4.77 26.84 -16.03
N SER A 99 -5.87 26.14 -16.29
CA SER A 99 -6.78 26.51 -17.39
C SER A 99 -7.50 27.83 -17.06
N THR A 100 -7.50 28.78 -17.99
CA THR A 100 -8.19 30.08 -17.84
C THR A 100 -9.37 30.27 -18.78
N ARG A 101 -9.50 29.43 -19.81
CA ARG A 101 -10.52 29.54 -20.86
C ARG A 101 -11.12 28.17 -21.18
N CYS A 102 -12.41 28.15 -21.50
CA CYS A 102 -13.10 26.95 -21.95
C CYS A 102 -12.75 26.65 -23.42
N ASP A 103 -12.57 25.38 -23.76
CA ASP A 103 -12.26 24.95 -25.13
C ASP A 103 -13.51 24.87 -26.03
N ILE A 104 -14.71 24.82 -25.43
CA ILE A 104 -15.99 24.71 -26.15
C ILE A 104 -16.60 26.10 -26.36
N CYS A 105 -17.00 26.78 -25.28
CA CYS A 105 -17.67 28.08 -25.39
C CYS A 105 -16.72 29.29 -25.42
N HIS A 106 -15.40 29.07 -25.27
CA HIS A 106 -14.37 30.12 -25.26
C HIS A 106 -14.58 31.25 -24.24
N ARG A 107 -15.38 31.04 -23.21
CA ARG A 107 -15.53 31.96 -22.06
C ARG A 107 -14.41 31.76 -21.04
N GLU A 108 -14.20 32.77 -20.21
CA GLU A 108 -13.28 32.65 -19.08
C GLU A 108 -13.82 31.65 -18.05
N LEU A 109 -12.94 30.78 -17.56
CA LEU A 109 -13.28 29.82 -16.53
C LEU A 109 -13.44 30.52 -15.18
N LEU A 110 -14.30 29.97 -14.34
CA LEU A 110 -14.53 30.42 -12.98
C LEU A 110 -13.83 29.48 -11.99
N VAL A 111 -13.45 30.00 -10.83
CA VAL A 111 -12.85 29.25 -9.72
C VAL A 111 -13.56 29.66 -8.45
N ARG A 112 -13.94 28.68 -7.61
CA ARG A 112 -14.44 28.94 -6.26
C ARG A 112 -13.28 29.02 -5.28
N CYS A 113 -13.24 30.07 -4.46
CA CYS A 113 -12.22 30.22 -3.43
C CYS A 113 -12.35 29.09 -2.38
N PRO A 114 -11.29 28.33 -2.06
CA PRO A 114 -11.35 27.27 -1.04
C PRO A 114 -11.62 27.78 0.38
N LYS A 115 -11.38 29.07 0.65
CA LYS A 115 -11.56 29.67 1.98
C LYS A 115 -12.95 30.26 2.20
N CYS A 116 -13.50 30.95 1.20
CA CYS A 116 -14.74 31.72 1.34
C CYS A 116 -15.77 31.42 0.25
N GLU A 117 -15.51 30.41 -0.60
CA GLU A 117 -16.36 29.91 -1.68
C GLU A 117 -16.79 30.90 -2.77
N ALA A 118 -16.44 32.18 -2.63
CA ALA A 118 -16.69 33.22 -3.62
C ALA A 118 -16.15 32.81 -4.99
N GLY A 119 -17.01 32.92 -6.01
CA GLY A 119 -16.66 32.69 -7.40
C GLY A 119 -15.87 33.86 -7.96
N ARG A 120 -14.82 33.56 -8.72
CA ARG A 120 -14.05 34.56 -9.48
C ARG A 120 -13.53 33.97 -10.78
N HIS A 121 -13.02 34.82 -11.67
CA HIS A 121 -12.34 34.38 -12.89
C HIS A 121 -11.02 33.66 -12.57
N ALA A 122 -10.74 32.58 -13.30
CA ALA A 122 -9.54 31.76 -13.15
C ALA A 122 -8.23 32.51 -13.45
N ARG A 123 -8.30 33.60 -14.24
CA ARG A 123 -7.17 34.51 -14.52
C ARG A 123 -6.75 35.33 -13.30
N VAL A 124 -7.64 35.50 -12.32
CA VAL A 124 -7.38 36.32 -11.13
C VAL A 124 -6.85 35.43 -10.02
N ASP A 125 -5.57 35.58 -9.69
CA ASP A 125 -4.92 34.77 -8.65
C ASP A 125 -5.43 35.12 -7.24
N THR A 126 -5.79 36.38 -7.00
CA THR A 126 -6.18 36.87 -5.68
C THR A 126 -7.69 36.90 -5.49
N CYS A 127 -8.16 36.32 -4.38
CA CYS A 127 -9.56 36.41 -4.00
C CYS A 127 -9.88 37.81 -3.45
N GLY A 128 -10.71 38.58 -4.16
CA GLY A 128 -11.13 39.92 -3.72
C GLY A 128 -11.93 39.95 -2.41
N ASN A 129 -12.55 38.84 -2.00
CA ASN A 129 -13.33 38.79 -0.75
C ASN A 129 -12.47 38.52 0.51
N CYS A 130 -11.54 37.55 0.47
CA CYS A 130 -10.80 37.11 1.65
C CYS A 130 -9.27 37.28 1.55
N GLY A 131 -8.76 37.87 0.46
CA GLY A 131 -7.35 38.15 0.24
C GLY A 131 -6.46 36.93 -0.07
N LEU A 132 -7.05 35.73 -0.19
CA LEU A 132 -6.29 34.51 -0.49
C LEU A 132 -5.71 34.57 -1.91
N VAL A 133 -4.39 34.45 -2.03
CA VAL A 133 -3.68 34.33 -3.31
C VAL A 133 -3.56 32.84 -3.66
N LEU A 134 -4.22 32.43 -4.73
CA LEU A 134 -4.14 31.09 -5.29
C LEU A 134 -3.49 31.21 -6.67
N LYS A 135 -2.19 30.90 -6.75
CA LYS A 135 -1.55 30.67 -8.05
C LYS A 135 -1.95 29.30 -8.54
N ILE A 136 -2.81 29.29 -9.54
CA ILE A 136 -3.34 28.06 -10.10
C ILE A 136 -2.36 27.57 -11.16
N GLU A 137 -1.31 26.85 -10.76
CA GLU A 137 -0.38 26.21 -11.69
C GLU A 137 -1.00 24.98 -12.34
N ASN A 138 -0.66 24.72 -13.59
CA ASN A 138 -1.11 23.52 -14.29
C ASN A 138 -0.37 22.29 -13.74
N ARG A 139 -1.08 21.49 -12.94
CA ARG A 139 -0.60 20.22 -12.42
C ARG A 139 -1.62 19.15 -12.77
N GLY A 140 -1.12 18.02 -13.28
CA GLY A 140 -1.96 16.88 -13.64
C GLY A 140 -2.83 16.46 -12.46
N ARG A 141 -4.14 16.38 -12.68
CA ARG A 141 -5.10 15.92 -11.68
C ARG A 141 -4.92 14.41 -11.49
N ALA A 142 -4.54 14.00 -10.28
CA ALA A 142 -4.65 12.61 -9.88
C ALA A 142 -6.13 12.31 -9.57
N LEU A 143 -6.86 11.74 -10.53
CA LEU A 143 -8.16 11.13 -10.21
C LEU A 143 -7.91 9.89 -9.35
N ARG A 144 -8.75 9.70 -8.32
CA ARG A 144 -8.77 8.47 -7.53
C ARG A 144 -8.84 7.27 -8.51
N PRO A 145 -8.10 6.19 -8.25
CA PRO A 145 -8.16 5.01 -9.11
C PRO A 145 -9.62 4.55 -9.20
N ALA A 146 -10.11 4.41 -10.43
CA ALA A 146 -11.44 3.87 -10.70
C ALA A 146 -11.40 2.36 -10.44
N GLY A 147 -11.65 1.96 -9.20
CA GLY A 147 -11.83 0.56 -8.83
C GLY A 147 -11.64 0.31 -7.33
N PRO A 148 -12.35 -0.68 -6.76
CA PRO A 148 -12.04 -1.17 -5.42
C PRO A 148 -10.58 -1.63 -5.37
N PRO A 149 -9.90 -1.47 -4.21
CA PRO A 149 -8.53 -1.92 -4.07
C PRO A 149 -8.44 -3.40 -4.45
N PRO A 150 -7.49 -3.78 -5.32
CA PRO A 150 -7.31 -5.19 -5.69
C PRO A 150 -7.00 -5.98 -4.41
N GLY A 151 -7.92 -6.87 -4.02
CA GLY A 151 -7.82 -7.70 -2.81
C GLY A 151 -8.84 -7.40 -1.72
N GLY A 152 -9.66 -6.33 -1.85
CA GLY A 152 -10.84 -6.14 -1.00
C GLY A 152 -11.96 -7.06 -1.47
N ALA A 153 -12.48 -7.91 -0.58
CA ALA A 153 -13.68 -8.71 -0.86
C ALA A 153 -14.78 -7.80 -1.39
N ALA A 154 -15.23 -8.04 -2.62
CA ALA A 154 -16.49 -7.49 -3.10
C ALA A 154 -17.58 -8.10 -2.20
N ALA A 155 -18.12 -7.30 -1.28
CA ALA A 155 -19.33 -7.67 -0.57
C ALA A 155 -20.43 -7.85 -1.62
N ALA A 156 -20.92 -9.08 -1.73
CA ALA A 156 -22.11 -9.45 -2.48
C ALA A 156 -23.37 -8.87 -1.82
#